data_AF-A0A662H0L6-F1
#
_entry.id   AF-A0A662H0L6-F1
#
_cell.length_a   1.000
_cell.length_b   1.000
_cell.length_c   1.000
_cell.angle_alpha   90.00
_cell.angle_beta   90.00
_cell.angle_gamma   90.00
#
_symmetry.space_group_name_H-M   'P 1'
#
loop_
_entity.id
_entity.type
_entity.pdbx_description
1 polymer ?
#
loop_
_entity_poly.entity_id
_entity_poly.type
_entity_poly.pdbx_seq_one_letter_code
_entity_poly.pdbx_strand_id
1 'polypeptide(L)'
;MTLVIRKIDERKLREFKAEAIRRGLTLSQALEEAIDAWLRDRVLGTDVDENNRAYFKMRDRLNSYKGKYVVFANGRFLGAFDAIEEVGEALRSLSPRPRHAIVLKVGEDKVAEGRLEWWGGSIELRGA
;
A
#
# COMPACT_ATOMS: atom_id res chain seq x y z
N MET A 1 25.97 -1.22 -14.85
CA MET A 1 24.80 -2.13 -14.74
C MET A 1 23.95 -1.97 -15.98
N THR A 2 23.39 -3.05 -16.54
CA THR A 2 22.52 -2.96 -17.72
C THR A 2 21.05 -2.96 -17.28
N LEU A 3 20.29 -1.94 -17.69
CA LEU A 3 18.86 -1.81 -17.41
C LEU A 3 18.07 -1.82 -18.72
N VAL A 4 17.08 -2.70 -18.83
CA VAL A 4 16.17 -2.78 -19.98
C VAL A 4 14.74 -2.54 -19.50
N ILE A 5 14.12 -1.47 -19.99
CA ILE A 5 12.74 -1.10 -19.65
C ILE A 5 11.86 -1.39 -20.85
N ARG A 6 10.82 -2.22 -20.66
CA ARG A 6 9.83 -2.56 -21.69
C ARG A 6 8.52 -1.85 -21.43
N LYS A 7 7.72 -1.68 -22.49
CA LYS A 7 6.38 -1.04 -22.44
C LYS A 7 6.41 0.42 -21.96
N ILE A 8 7.49 1.15 -22.24
CA ILE A 8 7.52 2.60 -22.04
C ILE A 8 6.85 3.29 -23.23
N ASP A 9 6.04 4.31 -22.94
CA ASP A 9 5.50 5.18 -23.98
C ASP A 9 6.64 5.92 -24.69
N GLU A 10 6.74 5.74 -26.01
CA GLU A 10 7.84 6.30 -26.79
C GLU A 10 7.87 7.83 -26.77
N ARG A 11 6.70 8.47 -26.74
CA ARG A 11 6.59 9.93 -26.74
C ARG A 11 7.14 10.49 -25.43
N LYS A 12 6.75 9.91 -24.29
CA LYS A 12 7.28 10.27 -22.97
C LYS A 12 8.79 10.07 -22.89
N LEU A 13 9.32 8.96 -23.43
CA LEU A 13 10.76 8.72 -23.44
C LEU A 13 11.52 9.77 -24.28
N ARG A 14 10.95 10.19 -25.42
CA ARG A 14 11.55 11.26 -26.25
C ARG A 14 11.55 12.60 -25.53
N GLU A 15 10.42 12.98 -24.95
CA GLU A 15 10.29 14.23 -24.18
C GLU A 15 11.28 14.26 -23.00
N PHE A 16 11.39 13.14 -22.26
CA PHE A 16 12.33 13.02 -21.15
C PHE A 16 13.80 13.13 -21.60
N LYS A 17 14.17 12.48 -22.71
CA LYS A 17 15.52 12.60 -23.29
C LYS A 17 15.83 14.03 -23.72
N ALA A 18 14.87 14.70 -24.36
CA ALA A 18 15.04 16.09 -24.80
C ALA A 18 15.26 17.01 -23.60
N GLU A 19 14.47 16.85 -22.54
CA GLU A 19 14.61 17.64 -21.32
C GLU A 19 15.95 17.37 -20.60
N ALA A 20 16.40 16.12 -20.54
CA ALA A 20 17.72 15.78 -20.00
C ALA A 20 18.84 16.51 -20.74
N ILE A 21 18.82 16.50 -22.07
CA ILE A 21 19.81 17.20 -22.91
C ILE A 21 19.74 18.72 -22.68
N ARG A 22 18.53 19.30 -22.60
CA ARG A 22 18.35 20.74 -22.32
C ARG A 22 18.94 21.17 -20.98
N ARG A 23 18.96 20.26 -20.00
CA ARG A 23 19.56 20.46 -18.67
C ARG A 23 21.05 20.12 -18.63
N GLY A 24 21.66 19.70 -19.75
CA GLY A 24 23.06 19.30 -19.82
C GLY A 24 23.35 17.95 -19.14
N LEU A 25 22.32 17.13 -18.94
CA LEU A 25 22.43 15.82 -18.29
C LEU A 25 22.46 14.70 -19.33
N THR A 26 23.21 13.64 -19.02
CA THR A 26 23.05 12.36 -19.74
C THR A 26 21.71 11.73 -19.35
N LEU A 27 21.18 10.85 -20.21
CA LEU A 27 19.95 10.11 -19.91
C LEU A 27 20.07 9.31 -18.61
N SER A 28 21.26 8.77 -18.32
CA SER A 28 21.51 8.04 -17.08
C SER A 28 21.41 8.94 -15.86
N GLN A 29 22.00 10.14 -15.91
CA GLN A 29 21.94 11.09 -14.79
C GLN A 29 20.51 11.60 -14.56
N ALA A 30 19.80 11.95 -15.62
CA ALA A 30 18.40 12.36 -15.50
C ALA A 30 17.53 11.23 -14.94
N LEU A 31 17.81 9.97 -15.32
CA LEU A 31 17.11 8.81 -14.78
C LEU A 31 17.41 8.61 -13.29
N GLU A 32 18.68 8.72 -12.88
CA GLU A 32 19.07 8.68 -11.46
C GLU A 32 18.40 9.80 -10.66
N GLU A 33 18.37 11.04 -11.16
CA GLU A 33 17.67 12.15 -10.51
C GLU A 33 16.16 11.91 -10.41
N ALA A 34 15.54 11.32 -11.43
CA ALA A 34 14.13 10.97 -11.40
C ALA A 34 13.84 9.85 -10.39
N ILE A 35 14.73 8.85 -10.29
CA ILE A 35 14.66 7.80 -9.28
C ILE A 35 14.81 8.41 -7.89
N ASP A 36 15.79 9.28 -7.68
CA ASP A 36 16.00 10.00 -6.43
C ASP A 36 14.77 10.83 -6.04
N ALA A 37 14.19 11.57 -6.98
CA ALA A 37 12.96 12.33 -6.75
C ALA A 37 11.80 11.42 -6.36
N TRP A 38 11.62 10.30 -7.08
CA TRP A 38 10.59 9.30 -6.80
C TRP A 38 10.77 8.64 -5.42
N LEU A 39 12.02 8.43 -5.01
CA LEU A 39 12.35 7.86 -3.70
C LEU A 39 12.24 8.90 -2.57
N ARG A 40 12.58 10.17 -2.83
CA ARG A 40 12.40 11.28 -1.88
C ARG A 40 10.93 11.56 -1.61
N ASP A 41 10.05 11.39 -2.60
CA ASP A 41 8.61 11.52 -2.42
C ASP A 41 8.03 10.45 -1.48
N ARG A 42 8.75 9.33 -1.28
CA ARG A 42 8.43 8.31 -0.26
C ARG A 42 8.96 8.62 1.15
N VAL A 43 9.76 9.68 1.34
CA VAL A 43 10.34 10.05 2.64
C VAL A 43 9.32 10.78 3.54
N LEU A 44 8.22 11.27 2.98
CA LEU A 44 7.01 11.54 3.75
C LEU A 44 6.19 10.25 3.84
N GLY A 45 6.73 9.24 4.53
CA GLY A 45 6.00 8.01 4.78
C GLY A 45 4.70 8.37 5.51
N THR A 46 3.58 8.30 4.80
CA THR A 46 2.29 8.51 5.43
C THR A 46 2.03 7.38 6.41
N ASP A 47 1.19 7.59 7.42
CA ASP A 47 0.72 6.50 8.31
C ASP A 47 0.21 5.28 7.50
N VAL A 48 -0.25 5.50 6.26
CA VAL A 48 -0.64 4.46 5.30
C VAL A 48 0.55 3.62 4.84
N ASP A 49 1.63 4.25 4.39
CA ASP A 49 2.83 3.55 3.90
C ASP A 49 3.51 2.76 5.01
N GLU A 50 3.56 3.31 6.22
CA GLU A 50 4.12 2.63 7.39
C GLU A 50 3.32 1.39 7.76
N ASN A 51 1.99 1.51 7.84
CA ASN A 51 1.13 0.37 8.16
C ASN A 51 1.19 -0.70 7.07
N ASN A 52 1.22 -0.30 5.80
CA ASN A 52 1.36 -1.23 4.67
C ASN A 52 2.70 -1.99 4.74
N ARG A 53 3.81 -1.31 5.05
CA ARG A 53 5.11 -1.97 5.26
C ARG A 53 5.04 -2.99 6.40
N ALA A 54 4.38 -2.65 7.51
CA ALA A 54 4.20 -3.56 8.64
C ALA A 54 3.37 -4.80 8.26
N TYR A 55 2.29 -4.58 7.50
CA TYR A 55 1.45 -5.64 6.96
C TYR A 55 2.23 -6.58 6.04
N PHE A 56 2.96 -6.06 5.05
CA PHE A 56 3.71 -6.89 4.10
C PHE A 56 4.78 -7.76 4.77
N LYS A 57 5.43 -7.25 5.82
CA LYS A 57 6.39 -8.04 6.62
C LYS A 57 5.73 -9.19 7.39
N MET A 58 4.46 -9.03 7.78
CA MET A 58 3.73 -10.00 8.59
C MET A 58 2.85 -10.93 7.75
N ARG A 59 2.60 -10.61 6.47
CA ARG A 59 1.63 -11.29 5.59
C ARG A 59 1.72 -12.81 5.65
N ASP A 60 2.93 -13.35 5.52
CA ASP A 60 3.14 -14.81 5.45
C ASP A 60 2.88 -15.50 6.80
N ARG A 61 2.87 -14.74 7.90
CA ARG A 61 2.55 -15.20 9.26
C ARG A 61 1.09 -14.97 9.65
N LEU A 62 0.30 -14.28 8.83
CA LEU A 62 -1.09 -13.96 9.19
C LEU A 62 -1.94 -15.21 9.37
N ASN A 63 -1.66 -16.29 8.64
CA ASN A 63 -2.38 -17.56 8.73
C ASN A 63 -2.46 -18.14 10.16
N SER A 64 -1.51 -17.82 11.05
CA SER A 64 -1.57 -18.26 12.45
C SER A 64 -2.66 -17.56 13.28
N TYR A 65 -3.23 -16.46 12.76
CA TYR A 65 -4.27 -15.66 13.42
C TYR A 65 -5.66 -15.87 12.80
N LYS A 66 -5.91 -17.02 12.17
CA LYS A 66 -7.19 -17.33 11.53
C LYS A 66 -8.37 -17.10 12.48
N GLY A 67 -9.41 -16.42 12.00
CA GLY A 67 -10.61 -16.05 12.74
C GLY A 67 -10.49 -14.76 13.55
N LYS A 68 -9.27 -14.25 13.77
CA LYS A 68 -9.00 -13.03 14.55
C LYS A 68 -8.90 -11.79 13.67
N TYR A 69 -9.16 -10.64 14.28
CA TYR A 69 -8.90 -9.31 13.74
C TYR A 69 -7.45 -8.91 14.00
N VAL A 70 -6.66 -8.85 12.94
CA VAL A 70 -5.26 -8.41 12.97
C VAL A 70 -5.23 -6.91 12.66
N VAL A 71 -4.52 -6.15 13.51
CA VAL A 71 -4.48 -4.68 13.44
C VAL A 71 -3.06 -4.16 13.28
N PHE A 72 -2.87 -3.23 12.34
CA PHE A 72 -1.64 -2.47 12.17
C PHE A 72 -1.92 -0.97 12.28
N ALA A 73 -1.14 -0.27 13.11
CA ALA A 73 -1.19 1.18 13.21
C ALA A 73 0.18 1.74 13.60
N ASN A 74 0.46 3.00 13.27
CA ASN A 74 1.75 3.68 13.50
C ASN A 74 2.96 2.82 13.04
N GLY A 75 2.83 2.14 11.90
CA GLY A 75 3.89 1.32 11.32
C GLY A 75 4.20 0.01 12.02
N ARG A 76 3.34 -0.47 12.95
CA ARG A 76 3.56 -1.70 13.69
C ARG A 76 2.32 -2.58 13.79
N PHE A 77 2.56 -3.87 14.01
CA PHE A 77 1.53 -4.82 14.42
C PHE A 77 1.12 -4.52 15.87
N LEU A 78 -0.16 -4.27 16.10
CA LEU A 78 -0.69 -4.01 17.45
C LEU A 78 -1.11 -5.30 18.14
N GLY A 79 -1.70 -6.25 17.40
CA GLY A 79 -2.24 -7.47 17.97
C GLY A 79 -3.24 -8.16 17.05
N ALA A 80 -3.67 -9.34 17.51
CA ALA A 80 -4.76 -10.12 16.94
C ALA A 80 -5.86 -10.27 17.99
N PHE A 81 -7.05 -9.79 17.68
CA PHE A 81 -8.18 -9.64 18.58
C PHE A 81 -9.32 -10.57 18.18
N ASP A 82 -10.13 -11.02 19.13
CA ASP A 82 -11.26 -11.90 18.82
C ASP A 82 -12.51 -11.12 18.42
N ALA A 83 -12.65 -9.87 18.91
CA ALA A 83 -13.78 -9.00 18.68
C ALA A 83 -13.36 -7.64 18.07
N ILE A 84 -14.27 -7.00 17.33
CA ILE A 84 -13.99 -5.70 16.68
C ILE A 84 -13.97 -4.56 17.71
N GLU A 85 -14.68 -4.72 18.82
CA GLU A 85 -14.73 -3.78 19.94
C GLU A 85 -13.34 -3.63 20.58
N GLU A 86 -12.63 -4.74 20.75
CA GLU A 86 -11.25 -4.78 21.28
C GLU A 86 -10.27 -4.01 20.38
N VAL A 87 -10.47 -4.06 19.06
CA VAL A 87 -9.69 -3.27 18.09
C VAL A 87 -9.89 -1.77 18.34
N GLY A 88 -11.15 -1.35 18.55
CA GLY A 88 -11.49 0.05 18.81
C GLY A 88 -10.90 0.57 20.13
N GLU A 89 -10.81 -0.26 21.16
CA GLU A 89 -10.15 0.08 22.42
C GLU A 89 -8.62 0.16 22.25
N ALA A 90 -8.02 -0.83 21.57
CA ALA A 90 -6.59 -0.85 21.29
C ALA A 90 -6.14 0.40 20.54
N LEU A 91 -6.88 0.82 19.50
CA LEU A 91 -6.56 2.04 18.73
C LEU A 91 -6.74 3.32 19.55
N ARG A 92 -7.71 3.37 20.47
CA ARG A 92 -7.95 4.53 21.35
C ARG A 92 -6.89 4.66 22.45
N SER A 93 -6.31 3.55 22.89
CA SER A 93 -5.28 3.52 23.93
C SER A 93 -3.90 4.03 23.46
N LEU A 94 -3.69 4.16 22.14
CA LEU A 94 -2.42 4.60 21.57
C LEU A 94 -2.24 6.12 21.63
N SER A 95 -1.03 6.55 21.99
CA SER A 95 -0.59 7.93 21.93
C SER A 95 0.73 8.04 21.14
N PRO A 96 0.79 8.84 20.05
CA PRO A 96 -0.31 9.60 19.48
C PRO A 96 -1.38 8.69 18.86
N ARG A 97 -2.63 9.18 18.85
CA ARG A 97 -3.75 8.46 18.26
C ARG A 97 -3.51 8.29 16.76
N PRO A 98 -3.56 7.06 16.22
CA PRO A 98 -3.25 6.81 14.81
C PRO A 98 -4.27 7.50 13.91
N ARG A 99 -3.80 8.17 12.84
CA ARG A 99 -4.71 8.76 11.83
C ARG A 99 -5.17 7.71 10.81
N HIS A 100 -4.42 6.63 10.67
CA HIS A 100 -4.72 5.51 9.80
C HIS A 100 -4.36 4.18 10.48
N ALA A 101 -5.19 3.16 10.27
CA ALA A 101 -4.98 1.79 10.75
C ALA A 101 -5.49 0.78 9.71
N ILE A 102 -4.81 -0.35 9.60
CA ILE A 102 -5.25 -1.50 8.79
C ILE A 102 -5.86 -2.51 9.75
N VAL A 103 -7.12 -2.91 9.51
CA VAL A 103 -7.83 -3.95 10.27
C VAL A 103 -8.29 -5.02 9.29
N LEU A 104 -7.91 -6.27 9.54
CA LEU A 104 -8.28 -7.40 8.67
C LEU A 104 -8.68 -8.61 9.51
N LYS A 105 -9.74 -9.30 9.10
CA LYS A 105 -10.14 -10.57 9.72
C LYS A 105 -9.55 -11.73 8.93
N VAL A 106 -8.62 -12.46 9.53
CA VAL A 106 -7.84 -13.48 8.81
C VAL A 106 -8.69 -14.71 8.52
N GLY A 107 -8.71 -15.16 7.26
CA GLY A 107 -9.28 -16.45 6.86
C GLY A 107 -10.80 -16.49 6.81
N GLU A 108 -11.47 -15.34 6.82
CA GLU A 108 -12.85 -15.18 6.37
C GLU A 108 -12.89 -14.57 4.95
N ASP A 109 -12.29 -15.23 3.97
CA ASP A 109 -12.63 -14.98 2.58
C ASP A 109 -13.96 -15.72 2.30
N LYS A 110 -15.07 -15.14 2.78
CA LYS A 110 -16.38 -15.58 2.30
C LYS A 110 -16.43 -15.20 0.83
N VAL A 111 -16.48 -16.20 -0.05
CA VAL A 111 -16.93 -15.98 -1.43
C VAL A 111 -18.28 -15.27 -1.29
N ALA A 112 -18.36 -14.03 -1.76
CA ALA A 112 -19.56 -13.23 -1.60
C ALA A 112 -20.68 -13.83 -2.47
N GLU A 113 -21.45 -14.76 -1.91
CA GLU A 113 -22.73 -15.18 -2.47
C GLU A 113 -23.74 -14.08 -2.16
N GLY A 114 -23.76 -13.05 -3.00
CA GLY A 114 -24.70 -11.93 -2.87
C GLY A 114 -24.18 -10.64 -3.48
N ARG A 115 -25.10 -9.70 -3.72
CA ARG A 115 -24.79 -8.35 -4.21
C ARG A 115 -23.93 -7.65 -3.15
N LEU A 116 -22.66 -7.44 -3.46
CA LEU A 116 -21.75 -6.67 -2.60
C LEU A 116 -22.17 -5.20 -2.65
N GLU A 117 -22.70 -4.69 -1.54
CA GLU A 117 -22.97 -3.27 -1.38
C GLU A 117 -21.77 -2.59 -0.73
N TRP A 118 -21.09 -1.74 -1.49
CA TRP A 118 -20.13 -0.79 -0.96
C TRP A 118 -20.87 0.52 -0.67
N TRP A 119 -20.52 1.19 0.45
CA TRP A 119 -20.96 2.56 0.72
C TRP A 119 -20.30 3.50 -0.30
N GLY A 120 -20.86 3.56 -1.51
CA GLY A 120 -20.29 4.27 -2.66
C GLY A 120 -20.69 3.75 -4.05
N GLY A 121 -21.43 2.64 -4.16
CA GLY A 121 -21.99 2.16 -5.44
C GLY A 121 -21.96 0.64 -5.61
N SER A 122 -22.89 0.11 -6.41
CA SER A 122 -23.07 -1.32 -6.66
C SER A 122 -22.20 -1.79 -7.83
N ILE A 123 -21.38 -2.82 -7.61
CA ILE A 123 -20.84 -3.66 -8.70
C ILE A 123 -21.82 -4.81 -8.90
N GLU A 124 -22.40 -4.90 -10.10
CA GLU A 124 -23.13 -6.09 -10.50
C GLU A 124 -22.15 -7.16 -10.95
N LEU A 125 -22.13 -8.28 -10.22
CA LEU A 125 -21.49 -9.49 -10.70
C LEU A 125 -22.35 -10.05 -11.84
N ARG A 126 -21.85 -9.99 -13.07
CA ARG A 126 -22.40 -10.81 -14.15
C ARG A 126 -22.07 -12.26 -13.84
N GLY A 127 -23.11 -13.04 -13.55
CA GLY A 127 -23.02 -14.49 -13.38
C GLY A 127 -22.66 -15.20 -14.69
N ALA A 128 -21.93 -16.30 -14.51
CA ALA A 128 -21.57 -17.42 -15.39
C ALA A 128 -21.88 -17.32 -16.90
#